data_AF-A0A5Y2S6S3-F1
#
_entry.id   AF-A0A5Y2S6S3-F1
#
_cell.length_a   1.000
_cell.length_b   1.000
_cell.length_c   1.000
_cell.angle_alpha   90.00
_cell.angle_beta   90.00
_cell.angle_gamma   90.00
#
_symmetry.space_group_name_H-M   'P 1'
#
loop_
_entity.id
_entity.type
_entity.pdbx_description
1 polymer ?
#
loop_
_entity_poly.entity_id
_entity_poly.type
_entity_poly.pdbx_seq_one_letter_code
_entity_poly.pdbx_strand_id
1 'polypeptide(L)'
;MSNLVVIDGDGLTFNPQMGAITITPPPQPRIRGSGEASIEGKKVCIVGDEEQVSFTVDYIKPPFVTSPGNGTLTIKSLASDQQATFATAPAPIIVVGSQFTTQFQPVKAALDPQGKPDTDLKAVTGVGTFINSQTFVTAG
;
A
#
# COMPACT_ATOMS: atom_id res chain seq x y z
N MET A 1 -9.39 13.08 9.83
CA MET A 1 -9.41 12.79 8.37
C MET A 1 -8.50 13.80 7.71
N SER A 2 -7.53 13.34 6.93
CA SER A 2 -6.52 14.20 6.31
C SER A 2 -6.86 14.40 4.83
N ASN A 3 -7.29 15.60 4.46
CA ASN A 3 -7.64 15.92 3.07
C ASN A 3 -6.42 16.30 2.23
N LEU A 4 -5.20 15.99 2.68
CA LEU A 4 -3.97 16.37 2.00
C LEU A 4 -3.79 15.58 0.71
N VAL A 5 -3.48 16.27 -0.37
CA VAL A 5 -3.25 15.65 -1.67
C VAL A 5 -1.94 14.87 -1.66
N VAL A 6 -2.00 13.61 -2.09
CA VAL A 6 -0.82 12.74 -2.22
C VAL A 6 -0.11 13.08 -3.53
N ILE A 7 1.21 13.23 -3.46
CA ILE A 7 2.05 13.64 -4.60
C ILE A 7 3.11 12.59 -4.93
N ASP A 8 3.74 12.75 -6.08
CA ASP A 8 4.80 11.87 -6.56
C ASP A 8 5.95 11.75 -5.54
N GLY A 9 6.29 10.50 -5.22
CA GLY A 9 7.31 10.17 -4.24
C GLY A 9 6.86 10.21 -2.79
N ASP A 10 5.57 10.41 -2.52
CA ASP A 10 5.00 10.24 -1.18
C ASP A 10 5.18 8.80 -0.69
N GLY A 11 5.42 8.67 0.61
CA GLY A 11 5.61 7.38 1.26
C GLY A 11 4.28 6.66 1.46
N LEU A 12 4.35 5.34 1.55
CA LEU A 12 3.23 4.54 2.06
C LEU A 12 3.63 3.87 3.38
N THR A 13 2.68 3.65 4.26
CA THR A 13 2.85 2.77 5.41
C THR A 13 1.88 1.62 5.28
N PHE A 14 2.37 0.41 5.47
CA PHE A 14 1.55 -0.80 5.49
C PHE A 14 1.51 -1.35 6.89
N ASN A 15 0.36 -1.85 7.32
CA ASN A 15 0.29 -2.57 8.57
C ASN A 15 1.05 -3.90 8.42
N PRO A 16 2.14 -4.14 9.18
CA PRO A 16 2.89 -5.39 9.10
C PRO A 16 2.06 -6.59 9.55
N GLN A 17 1.06 -6.40 10.41
CA GLN A 17 0.26 -7.50 10.91
C GLN A 17 -1.04 -7.64 10.10
N MET A 18 -1.15 -8.74 9.36
CA MET A 18 -2.30 -9.09 8.52
C MET A 18 -2.92 -10.40 9.03
N GLY A 19 -3.81 -10.28 10.03
CA GLY A 19 -4.42 -11.43 10.68
C GLY A 19 -3.39 -12.25 11.45
N ALA A 20 -3.12 -13.48 10.98
CA ALA A 20 -2.13 -14.39 11.57
C ALA A 20 -0.73 -14.31 10.91
N ILE A 21 -0.60 -13.50 9.86
CA ILE A 21 0.65 -13.32 9.11
C ILE A 21 1.26 -11.96 9.49
N THR A 22 2.57 -11.94 9.70
CA THR A 22 3.35 -10.71 9.83
C THR A 22 4.21 -10.54 8.59
N ILE A 23 3.94 -9.51 7.80
CA ILE A 23 4.78 -9.09 6.67
C ILE A 23 5.86 -8.13 7.16
N THR A 24 7.02 -8.19 6.52
CA THR A 24 8.08 -7.20 6.68
C THR A 24 7.74 -6.01 5.78
N PRO A 25 7.48 -4.81 6.31
CA PRO A 25 7.19 -3.64 5.50
C PRO A 25 8.34 -3.38 4.51
N PRO A 26 8.03 -2.99 3.26
CA PRO A 26 9.07 -2.58 2.34
C PRO A 26 9.81 -1.36 2.93
N PRO A 27 11.12 -1.22 2.74
CA PRO A 27 11.90 -0.17 3.39
C PRO A 27 11.57 1.24 2.88
N GLN A 28 11.10 1.38 1.64
CA GLN A 28 10.77 2.67 1.03
C GLN A 28 9.62 2.54 0.01
N PRO A 29 8.40 2.16 0.43
CA PRO A 29 7.30 2.15 -0.49
C PRO A 29 6.95 3.60 -0.86
N ARG A 30 6.96 3.87 -2.15
CA ARG A 30 6.57 5.17 -2.70
C ARG A 30 5.51 4.98 -3.75
N ILE A 31 4.57 5.91 -3.79
CA ILE A 31 3.61 6.01 -4.89
C ILE A 31 4.16 6.96 -5.95
N ARG A 32 3.82 6.69 -7.20
CA ARG A 32 4.20 7.52 -8.33
C ARG A 32 2.96 8.22 -8.86
N GLY A 33 3.02 9.55 -8.95
CA GLY A 33 1.89 10.35 -9.42
C GLY A 33 1.93 10.50 -10.93
N SER A 34 0.85 10.15 -11.62
CA SER A 34 0.70 10.37 -13.06
C SER A 34 -0.19 11.54 -13.43
N GLY A 35 -0.76 12.24 -12.45
CA GLY A 35 -1.64 13.38 -12.66
C GLY A 35 -1.03 14.52 -13.48
N GLU A 36 -1.88 15.23 -14.21
CA GLU A 36 -1.47 16.42 -14.97
C GLU A 36 -1.18 17.62 -14.06
N ALA A 37 -1.90 17.72 -12.93
CA ALA A 37 -1.63 18.75 -11.95
C ALA A 37 -0.32 18.46 -11.19
N SER A 38 0.41 19.53 -10.87
CA SER A 38 1.64 19.44 -10.10
C SER A 38 1.58 20.36 -8.88
N ILE A 39 2.01 19.85 -7.74
CA ILE A 39 2.13 20.57 -6.48
C ILE A 39 3.63 20.59 -6.14
N GLU A 40 4.19 21.79 -5.96
CA GLU A 40 5.62 21.96 -5.65
C GLU A 40 6.57 21.28 -6.67
N GLY A 41 6.16 21.22 -7.94
CA GLY A 41 6.94 20.58 -9.02
C GLY A 41 6.83 19.05 -9.05
N LYS A 42 6.02 18.44 -8.17
CA LYS A 42 5.72 17.01 -8.17
C LYS A 42 4.30 16.76 -8.67
N LYS A 43 4.11 15.71 -9.46
CA LYS A 43 2.79 15.34 -9.98
C LYS A 43 1.86 14.87 -8.87
N VAL A 44 0.58 15.18 -8.96
CA VAL A 44 -0.41 14.63 -8.02
C VAL A 44 -0.67 13.16 -8.34
N CYS A 45 -0.95 12.37 -7.31
CA CYS A 45 -1.41 11.00 -7.48
C CYS A 45 -2.91 11.00 -7.77
N ILE A 46 -3.30 10.21 -8.76
CA ILE A 46 -4.69 10.10 -9.22
C ILE A 46 -5.14 8.65 -9.17
N VAL A 47 -6.45 8.43 -9.11
CA VAL A 47 -7.02 7.08 -9.13
C VAL A 47 -6.54 6.32 -10.37
N GLY A 48 -5.97 5.14 -10.13
CA GLY A 48 -5.26 4.30 -11.11
C GLY A 48 -3.75 4.23 -10.86
N ASP A 49 -3.16 5.21 -10.16
CA ASP A 49 -1.74 5.16 -9.77
C ASP A 49 -1.48 4.09 -8.72
N GLU A 50 -2.46 3.79 -7.86
CA GLU A 50 -2.36 2.75 -6.84
C GLU A 50 -2.21 1.34 -7.43
N GLU A 51 -2.72 1.08 -8.63
CA GLU A 51 -2.60 -0.23 -9.30
C GLU A 51 -1.16 -0.52 -9.72
N GLN A 52 -0.36 0.52 -9.94
CA GLN A 52 1.07 0.38 -10.25
C GLN A 52 1.89 0.08 -8.99
N VAL A 53 1.32 0.25 -7.79
CA VAL A 53 2.00 0.03 -6.52
C VAL A 53 1.99 -1.45 -6.19
N SER A 54 3.12 -2.10 -6.47
CA SER A 54 3.38 -3.49 -6.08
C SER A 54 4.75 -3.60 -5.42
N PHE A 55 4.81 -4.31 -4.30
CA PHE A 55 6.05 -4.56 -3.56
C PHE A 55 6.23 -6.04 -3.29
N THR A 56 7.44 -6.53 -3.50
CA THR A 56 7.80 -7.88 -3.07
C THR A 56 8.27 -7.82 -1.63
N VAL A 57 7.55 -8.47 -0.72
CA VAL A 57 7.82 -8.44 0.72
C VAL A 57 7.88 -9.84 1.29
N ASP A 58 8.72 -9.99 2.30
CA ASP A 58 8.82 -11.22 3.06
C ASP A 58 7.72 -11.29 4.11
N TYR A 59 7.26 -12.50 4.41
CA TYR A 59 6.27 -12.74 5.44
C TYR A 59 6.67 -13.91 6.33
N ILE A 60 6.22 -13.83 7.58
CA ILE A 60 6.33 -14.89 8.57
C ILE A 60 4.94 -15.16 9.14
N LYS A 61 4.68 -16.41 9.52
CA LYS A 61 3.39 -16.81 10.09
C LYS A 61 3.67 -17.81 11.19
N PRO A 62 3.40 -17.53 12.47
CA PRO A 62 3.59 -18.55 13.51
C PRO A 62 2.75 -19.81 13.21
N PRO A 63 3.32 -21.03 13.24
CA PRO A 63 4.67 -21.42 13.70
C PRO A 63 5.80 -21.39 12.63
N PHE A 64 5.49 -21.09 11.36
CA PHE A 64 6.41 -20.90 10.23
C PHE A 64 7.26 -19.62 10.35
N VAL A 65 8.21 -19.64 11.29
CA VAL A 65 9.15 -18.52 11.54
C VAL A 65 10.59 -18.82 11.10
N THR A 66 10.89 -20.05 10.69
CA THR A 66 12.26 -20.52 10.41
C THR A 66 12.78 -20.01 9.07
N SER A 67 11.93 -20.01 8.04
CA SER A 67 12.25 -19.39 6.76
C SER A 67 11.10 -18.48 6.37
N PRO A 68 11.34 -17.17 6.20
CA PRO A 68 10.31 -16.27 5.73
C PRO A 68 9.86 -16.69 4.33
N GLY A 69 8.55 -16.72 4.14
CA GLY A 69 7.96 -16.79 2.83
C GLY A 69 8.11 -15.46 2.13
N ASN A 70 7.80 -15.42 0.84
CA ASN A 70 7.86 -14.20 0.05
C ASN A 70 6.56 -14.05 -0.73
N GLY A 71 6.10 -12.82 -0.93
CA GLY A 71 4.89 -12.55 -1.68
C GLY A 71 4.82 -11.14 -2.21
N THR A 72 3.75 -10.87 -2.94
CA THR A 72 3.50 -9.58 -3.57
C THR A 72 2.42 -8.84 -2.79
N LEU A 73 2.78 -7.68 -2.28
CA LEU A 73 1.89 -6.72 -1.65
C LEU A 73 1.42 -5.70 -2.68
N THR A 74 0.10 -5.56 -2.80
CA THR A 74 -0.55 -4.63 -3.73
C THR A 74 -1.61 -3.82 -3.00
N ILE A 75 -1.97 -2.65 -3.55
CA ILE A 75 -3.13 -1.89 -3.08
C ILE A 75 -4.36 -2.47 -3.76
N LYS A 76 -5.32 -2.96 -2.98
CA LYS A 76 -6.54 -3.59 -3.51
C LYS A 76 -7.61 -2.57 -3.83
N SER A 77 -7.82 -1.63 -2.92
CA SER A 77 -8.83 -0.60 -3.09
C SER A 77 -8.55 0.58 -2.15
N LEU A 78 -8.65 1.79 -2.70
CA LEU A 78 -8.68 3.01 -1.91
C LEU A 78 -10.05 3.18 -1.26
N ALA A 79 -10.07 3.76 -0.06
CA ALA A 79 -11.32 4.12 0.58
C ALA A 79 -11.94 5.35 -0.12
N SER A 80 -13.26 5.51 -0.01
CA SER A 80 -13.96 6.62 -0.68
C SER A 80 -13.51 8.00 -0.19
N ASP A 81 -13.03 8.09 1.05
CA ASP A 81 -12.47 9.30 1.66
C ASP A 81 -11.02 9.59 1.24
N GLN A 82 -10.41 8.68 0.49
CA GLN A 82 -9.09 8.86 -0.14
C GLN A 82 -9.21 9.31 -1.60
N GLN A 83 -10.44 9.47 -2.11
CA GLN A 83 -10.70 9.85 -3.50
C GLN A 83 -11.44 11.19 -3.52
N ALA A 84 -10.73 12.25 -3.92
CA ALA A 84 -11.33 13.56 -4.12
C ALA A 84 -12.07 13.60 -5.47
N THR A 85 -13.26 13.01 -5.52
CA THR A 85 -14.08 12.91 -6.75
C THR A 85 -14.46 14.26 -7.36
N PHE A 86 -14.50 15.32 -6.55
CA PHE A 86 -14.76 16.69 -7.01
C PHE A 86 -13.51 17.37 -7.62
N ALA A 87 -12.31 16.88 -7.31
CA ALA A 87 -11.05 17.40 -7.81
C ALA A 87 -10.44 16.40 -8.80
N THR A 88 -10.67 16.64 -10.09
CA THR A 88 -10.20 15.77 -11.17
C THR A 88 -9.08 16.44 -11.95
N ALA A 89 -8.01 15.69 -12.16
CA ALA A 89 -6.94 16.07 -13.07
C ALA A 89 -6.44 14.79 -13.76
N PRO A 90 -6.71 14.62 -15.05
CA PRO A 90 -7.57 13.61 -15.73
C PRO A 90 -8.47 12.63 -14.95
N ALA A 91 -8.13 12.27 -13.72
CA ALA A 91 -8.94 11.36 -12.87
C ALA A 91 -9.05 11.94 -11.45
N PRO A 92 -9.90 11.38 -10.56
CA PRO A 92 -10.00 11.86 -9.18
C PRO A 92 -8.64 11.84 -8.49
N ILE A 93 -8.30 12.92 -7.78
CA ILE A 93 -7.04 13.04 -7.05
C ILE A 93 -7.10 12.16 -5.79
N ILE A 94 -5.98 11.52 -5.46
CA ILE A 94 -5.83 10.74 -4.23
C ILE A 94 -5.44 11.68 -3.09
N VAL A 95 -6.16 11.57 -1.98
CA VAL A 95 -5.85 12.25 -0.73
C VAL A 95 -5.48 11.24 0.35
N VAL A 96 -4.77 11.69 1.40
CA VAL A 96 -4.33 10.82 2.50
C VAL A 96 -5.52 10.05 3.11
N GLY A 97 -6.63 10.75 3.35
CA GLY A 97 -7.87 10.21 3.91
C GLY A 97 -7.64 9.47 5.23
N SER A 98 -8.19 8.27 5.33
CA SER A 98 -8.08 7.37 6.47
C SER A 98 -7.08 6.24 6.19
N GLN A 99 -7.51 5.13 5.59
CA GLN A 99 -6.70 3.95 5.30
C GLN A 99 -7.18 3.29 4.01
N PHE A 100 -6.26 2.79 3.18
CA PHE A 100 -6.60 1.97 2.01
C PHE A 100 -6.50 0.48 2.35
N THR A 101 -7.23 -0.34 1.61
CA THR A 101 -7.15 -1.80 1.70
C THR A 101 -6.02 -2.32 0.84
N THR A 102 -5.19 -3.17 1.42
CA THR A 102 -4.06 -3.80 0.75
C THR A 102 -4.29 -5.30 0.65
N GLN A 103 -3.69 -5.92 -0.36
CA GLN A 103 -3.75 -7.35 -0.56
C GLN A 103 -2.33 -7.89 -0.70
N PHE A 104 -2.00 -8.80 0.21
CA PHE A 104 -0.77 -9.56 0.18
C PHE A 104 -1.06 -10.95 -0.40
N GLN A 105 -0.39 -11.28 -1.50
CA GLN A 105 -0.47 -12.57 -2.16
C GLN A 105 0.84 -13.34 -1.90
N PRO A 106 0.83 -14.38 -1.06
CA PRO A 106 1.99 -15.24 -0.88
C PRO A 106 2.35 -15.94 -2.20
N VAL A 107 3.60 -15.84 -2.62
CA VAL A 107 4.13 -16.53 -3.82
C VAL A 107 4.97 -17.75 -3.40
N LYS A 108 5.76 -17.59 -2.33
CA LYS A 108 6.62 -18.62 -1.76
C LYS A 108 6.21 -18.88 -0.31
N ALA A 109 5.93 -20.13 0.02
CA ALA A 109 5.58 -20.55 1.36
C ALA A 109 6.68 -20.29 2.38
N ALA A 110 6.29 -19.82 3.57
CA ALA A 110 7.14 -19.85 4.76
C ALA A 110 7.36 -21.29 5.22
N LEU A 111 8.51 -21.59 5.84
CA LEU A 111 8.85 -22.92 6.36
C LEU A 111 8.80 -22.96 7.89
N ASP A 112 8.32 -24.07 8.43
CA ASP A 112 8.37 -24.36 9.86
C ASP A 112 9.77 -24.87 10.29
N PRO A 113 10.02 -25.02 11.61
CA PRO A 113 11.27 -25.57 12.13
C PRO A 113 11.55 -27.03 11.68
N GLN A 114 10.54 -27.75 11.18
CA GLN A 114 10.63 -29.12 10.67
C GLN A 114 10.79 -29.16 9.14
N GLY A 115 10.89 -28.01 8.47
CA GLY A 115 11.03 -27.88 7.02
C GLY A 115 9.74 -28.06 6.22
N LYS A 116 8.57 -28.05 6.86
CA LYS A 116 7.28 -28.13 6.18
C LYS A 116 6.84 -26.76 5.67
N PRO A 117 6.45 -26.63 4.39
CA PRO A 117 5.92 -25.39 3.85
C PRO A 117 4.51 -25.12 4.35
N ASP A 118 4.20 -23.84 4.57
CA ASP A 118 2.83 -23.37 4.75
C ASP A 118 2.00 -23.72 3.50
N THR A 119 0.98 -24.55 3.67
CA THR A 119 0.05 -24.94 2.61
C THR A 119 -1.03 -23.89 2.38
N ASP A 120 -1.16 -22.91 3.28
CA ASP A 120 -2.19 -21.88 3.25
C ASP A 120 -1.64 -20.58 2.64
N LEU A 121 -1.38 -20.62 1.33
CA LEU A 121 -0.95 -19.48 0.51
C LEU A 121 -2.11 -18.57 0.08
N LYS A 122 -3.12 -18.42 0.94
CA LYS A 122 -4.26 -17.57 0.62
C LYS A 122 -3.84 -16.10 0.63
N ALA A 123 -4.42 -15.34 -0.28
CA ALA A 123 -4.27 -13.89 -0.26
C ALA A 123 -4.89 -13.35 1.03
N VAL A 124 -4.12 -12.57 1.77
CA VAL A 124 -4.59 -11.89 2.98
C VAL A 124 -4.75 -10.42 2.68
N THR A 125 -5.80 -9.83 3.24
CA THR A 125 -6.04 -8.40 3.15
C THR A 125 -5.53 -7.71 4.40
N GLY A 126 -4.93 -6.54 4.24
CA GLY A 126 -4.59 -5.66 5.34
C GLY A 126 -4.97 -4.23 5.03
N VAL A 127 -4.37 -3.32 5.79
CA VAL A 127 -4.61 -1.88 5.66
C VAL A 127 -3.29 -1.13 5.54
N GLY A 128 -3.33 0.01 4.88
CA GLY A 128 -2.20 0.93 4.77
C GLY A 128 -2.65 2.38 4.79
N THR A 129 -1.69 3.28 4.96
CA THR A 129 -1.89 4.72 4.98
C THR A 129 -0.87 5.41 4.07
N PHE A 130 -1.25 6.55 3.51
CA PHE A 130 -0.31 7.41 2.79
C PHE A 130 0.43 8.31 3.78
N ILE A 131 1.72 8.53 3.54
CA ILE A 131 2.52 9.53 4.22
C ILE A 131 2.68 10.70 3.27
N ASN A 132 1.99 11.80 3.55
CA ASN A 132 2.12 13.02 2.77
C ASN A 132 3.50 13.65 2.98
N SER A 133 4.15 14.07 1.91
CA SER A 133 5.37 14.91 1.99
C SER A 133 5.03 16.39 2.12
N GLN A 134 3.85 16.79 1.63
CA GLN A 134 3.39 18.19 1.58
C GLN A 134 2.19 18.41 2.51
N THR A 135 2.08 19.61 3.08
CA THR A 135 0.94 20.03 3.93
C THR A 135 0.25 21.30 3.42
N PHE A 136 0.53 21.70 2.19
CA PHE A 136 0.08 22.95 1.59
C PHE A 136 -1.28 22.80 0.88
N VAL A 137 -1.47 21.73 0.11
CA VAL A 137 -2.69 21.52 -0.69
C VAL A 137 -3.55 20.43 -0.08
N THR A 138 -4.80 20.81 0.23
CA THR A 138 -5.86 19.89 0.60
C THR A 138 -6.97 19.87 -0.45
N ALA A 139 -7.55 18.70 -0.67
CA ALA A 139 -8.77 18.52 -1.42
C ALA A 139 -9.79 17.82 -0.50
N GLY A 140 -10.74 18.59 0.06
CA GLY A 140 -11.96 18.06 0.67
C GLY A 140 -12.84 19.14 1.28
#